data_AF-A0A3D4A162-F1
#
_entry.id   AF-A0A3D4A162-F1
#
_cell.length_a   1.000
_cell.length_b   1.000
_cell.length_c   1.000
_cell.angle_alpha   90.00
_cell.angle_beta   90.00
_cell.angle_gamma   90.00
#
_symmetry.space_group_name_H-M   'P 1'
#
loop_
_entity.id
_entity.type
_entity.pdbx_description
1 polymer ?
#
loop_
_entity_poly.entity_id
_entity_poly.type
_entity_poly.pdbx_seq_one_letter_code
_entity_poly.pdbx_strand_id
1 'polypeptide(L)'
;MIRVLTMVALVLPLTITTSNLTAADDVVRVFIFAGQSNMVGSDSKVKDIDNFPPFRGLGTPQNDVLFTYTLGREDKTTSGGWVSLQPVNNVFGPELSFARKVTAAIDAPIAIIKCAAGGTHLGGDWNPDEPSGFKMYPLTLNLIRDSLAQLDEMNIRYRIEGFMWHQGENDMFNEDYMPNYGKNLKNLLACWRRDLRSPELKFYIGELCCKTIWGMDLRPRMYAISKGQRAVTTSDPLAEYIPNNHIGVEIGGGVGLHYHYGTLGQLQHGENYADAYLSSIGIKRPKQENLKRWPYKKKSTINLFVLAGHRNMEGERAFTADIETSDNHNDLLQNQPQIAFKYSLGGGVSKSSQWKPLGITGFYDTFGPELSFGKTLAAASNENIAIAKFTHSGSQIIDWTPEGSEAKSRHIYSQFIQF
;
A
#
# COMPACT_ATOMS: atom_id res chain seq x y z
N MET A 1 70.31 -10.02 -48.69
CA MET A 1 69.57 -10.75 -47.64
C MET A 1 68.38 -9.90 -47.22
N ILE A 2 67.17 -10.30 -47.63
CA ILE A 2 65.92 -9.57 -47.41
C ILE A 2 65.44 -9.87 -45.98
N ARG A 3 65.20 -8.83 -45.17
CA ARG A 3 64.59 -8.94 -43.84
C ARG A 3 63.07 -8.93 -44.00
N VAL A 4 62.41 -10.01 -43.61
CA VAL A 4 60.94 -10.10 -43.52
C VAL A 4 60.53 -9.67 -42.10
N LEU A 5 59.70 -8.63 -42.01
CA LEU A 5 59.11 -8.13 -40.77
C LEU A 5 57.77 -8.85 -40.55
N THR A 6 57.68 -9.72 -39.54
CA THR A 6 56.43 -10.41 -39.19
C THR A 6 55.60 -9.51 -38.28
N MET A 7 54.49 -8.99 -38.80
CA MET A 7 53.55 -8.15 -38.07
C MET A 7 52.55 -9.03 -37.33
N VAL A 8 52.63 -9.07 -36.00
CA VAL A 8 51.67 -9.80 -35.14
C VAL A 8 50.45 -8.92 -34.92
N ALA A 9 49.31 -9.31 -35.48
CA ALA A 9 48.03 -8.64 -35.25
C ALA A 9 47.46 -9.04 -33.88
N LEU A 10 47.36 -8.06 -32.98
CA LEU A 10 46.75 -8.20 -31.66
C LEU A 10 45.22 -8.16 -31.82
N VAL A 11 44.55 -9.31 -31.73
CA VAL A 11 43.08 -9.38 -31.74
C VAL A 11 42.57 -9.11 -30.32
N LEU A 12 42.07 -7.90 -30.06
CA LEU A 12 41.32 -7.61 -28.84
C LEU A 12 39.92 -8.25 -28.93
N PRO A 13 39.46 -9.00 -27.92
CA PRO A 13 38.09 -9.48 -27.88
C PRO A 13 37.16 -8.28 -27.60
N LEU A 14 36.32 -7.97 -28.58
CA LEU A 14 35.25 -6.98 -28.45
C LEU A 14 34.16 -7.58 -27.55
N THR A 15 34.16 -7.26 -26.26
CA THR A 15 33.03 -7.57 -25.38
C THR A 15 31.86 -6.71 -25.77
N ILE A 16 30.94 -7.28 -26.56
CA ILE A 16 29.63 -6.69 -26.84
C ILE A 16 28.83 -6.78 -25.54
N THR A 17 28.78 -5.69 -24.79
CA THR A 17 27.78 -5.50 -23.74
C THR A 17 26.43 -5.30 -24.43
N THR A 18 25.61 -6.35 -24.50
CA THR A 18 24.20 -6.22 -24.84
C THR A 18 23.53 -5.43 -23.72
N SER A 19 23.43 -4.11 -23.90
CA SER A 19 22.44 -3.33 -23.19
C SER A 19 21.08 -3.85 -23.62
N ASN A 20 20.42 -4.62 -22.76
CA ASN A 20 18.98 -4.87 -22.88
C ASN A 20 18.28 -3.53 -22.65
N LEU A 21 18.20 -2.69 -23.68
CA LEU A 21 17.10 -1.75 -23.79
C LEU A 21 15.87 -2.63 -23.99
N THR A 22 15.16 -2.90 -22.90
CA THR A 22 13.80 -3.43 -22.97
C THR A 22 13.00 -2.47 -23.84
N ALA A 23 12.62 -2.90 -25.03
CA ALA A 23 11.64 -2.16 -25.83
C ALA A 23 10.38 -1.95 -24.98
N ALA A 24 9.77 -0.77 -25.08
CA ALA A 24 8.52 -0.46 -24.43
C ALA A 24 7.52 -1.61 -24.67
N ASP A 25 6.90 -2.10 -23.59
CA ASP A 25 5.92 -3.18 -23.65
C ASP A 25 4.62 -2.59 -24.19
N ASP A 26 4.28 -2.92 -25.44
CA ASP A 26 3.04 -2.48 -26.09
C ASP A 26 1.81 -3.28 -25.60
N VAL A 27 1.99 -4.22 -24.67
CA VAL A 27 0.91 -4.96 -24.03
C VAL A 27 0.37 -4.18 -22.83
N VAL A 28 -0.91 -3.82 -22.89
CA VAL A 28 -1.62 -3.15 -21.79
C VAL A 28 -1.71 -4.07 -20.57
N ARG A 29 -1.31 -3.54 -19.42
CA ARG A 29 -1.42 -4.22 -18.13
C ARG A 29 -2.75 -3.88 -17.47
N VAL A 30 -3.63 -4.87 -17.40
CA VAL A 30 -4.99 -4.72 -16.86
C VAL A 30 -5.01 -5.09 -15.38
N PHE A 31 -5.58 -4.20 -14.58
CA PHE A 31 -5.77 -4.35 -13.15
C PHE A 31 -7.25 -4.31 -12.80
N ILE A 32 -7.68 -5.24 -11.95
CA ILE A 32 -9.07 -5.32 -11.50
C ILE A 32 -9.15 -4.81 -10.06
N PHE A 33 -10.06 -3.88 -9.80
CA PHE A 33 -10.33 -3.33 -8.47
C PHE A 33 -11.75 -3.71 -8.06
N ALA A 34 -11.90 -4.49 -6.98
CA ALA A 34 -13.20 -4.91 -6.51
C ALA A 34 -13.35 -4.88 -5.00
N GLY A 35 -14.56 -4.60 -4.53
CA GLY A 35 -14.85 -4.58 -3.09
C GLY A 35 -15.98 -3.65 -2.67
N GLN A 36 -15.94 -3.19 -1.42
CA GLN A 36 -17.01 -2.38 -0.83
C GLN A 36 -16.70 -0.87 -0.80
N SER A 37 -17.28 -0.13 0.16
CA SER A 37 -17.19 1.33 0.30
C SER A 37 -15.76 1.87 0.35
N ASN A 38 -14.81 1.16 0.97
CA ASN A 38 -13.39 1.55 0.93
C ASN A 38 -12.77 1.38 -0.45
N MET A 39 -13.19 0.38 -1.24
CA MET A 39 -12.80 0.28 -2.65
C MET A 39 -13.46 1.37 -3.50
N VAL A 40 -14.73 1.72 -3.22
CA VAL A 40 -15.39 2.87 -3.87
C VAL A 40 -14.62 4.15 -3.60
N GLY A 41 -14.23 4.37 -2.35
CA GLY A 41 -13.65 5.63 -1.87
C GLY A 41 -14.63 6.51 -1.11
N SER A 42 -15.64 5.94 -0.44
CA SER A 42 -16.83 6.66 0.04
C SER A 42 -16.56 7.90 0.90
N ASP A 43 -15.49 7.90 1.71
CA ASP A 43 -15.14 9.04 2.58
C ASP A 43 -13.91 9.82 2.08
N SER A 44 -13.50 9.59 0.83
CA SER A 44 -12.52 10.45 0.18
C SER A 44 -13.17 11.77 -0.27
N LYS A 45 -12.35 12.82 -0.33
CA LYS A 45 -12.76 14.14 -0.82
C LYS A 45 -11.70 14.62 -1.79
N VAL A 46 -12.05 14.75 -3.07
CA VAL A 46 -11.13 15.21 -4.12
C VAL A 46 -10.49 16.55 -3.75
N LYS A 47 -11.28 17.49 -3.21
CA LYS A 47 -10.81 18.81 -2.77
C LYS A 47 -9.71 18.78 -1.70
N ASP A 48 -9.58 17.67 -0.96
CA ASP A 48 -8.61 17.56 0.12
C ASP A 48 -7.29 16.93 -0.34
N ILE A 49 -7.20 16.44 -1.59
CA ILE A 49 -5.99 15.81 -2.13
C ILE A 49 -4.79 16.75 -2.02
N ASP A 50 -4.95 18.02 -2.39
CA ASP A 50 -3.84 18.96 -2.44
C ASP A 50 -3.32 19.40 -1.06
N ASN A 51 -4.05 19.05 0.01
CA ASN A 51 -3.59 19.20 1.40
C ASN A 51 -2.49 18.19 1.76
N PHE A 52 -2.25 17.19 0.91
CA PHE A 52 -1.23 16.16 1.12
C PHE A 52 -0.16 16.29 0.02
N PRO A 53 0.98 16.96 0.30
CA PRO A 53 1.96 17.35 -0.70
C PRO A 53 2.40 16.25 -1.68
N PRO A 54 2.69 15.00 -1.24
CA PRO A 54 3.10 13.92 -2.15
C PRO A 54 2.00 13.54 -3.16
N PHE A 55 0.76 13.89 -2.89
CA PHE A 55 -0.43 13.49 -3.65
C PHE A 55 -1.06 14.62 -4.46
N ARG A 56 -0.50 15.83 -4.40
CA ARG A 56 -1.00 17.00 -5.15
C ARG A 56 -1.20 16.68 -6.64
N GLY A 57 -2.29 17.20 -7.19
CA GLY A 57 -2.66 17.01 -8.61
C GLY A 57 -3.32 15.68 -8.96
N LEU A 58 -3.39 14.69 -8.04
CA LEU A 58 -4.08 13.42 -8.32
C LEU A 58 -5.59 13.56 -8.57
N GLY A 59 -6.18 14.69 -8.22
CA GLY A 59 -7.58 14.99 -8.54
C GLY A 59 -7.82 15.28 -10.03
N THR A 60 -6.77 15.52 -10.82
CA THR A 60 -6.85 15.75 -12.27
C THR A 60 -6.87 14.42 -13.04
N PRO A 61 -7.59 14.33 -14.17
CA PRO A 61 -7.60 13.12 -14.99
C PRO A 61 -6.20 12.67 -15.42
N GLN A 62 -5.92 11.38 -15.28
CA GLN A 62 -4.72 10.70 -15.79
C GLN A 62 -5.06 10.13 -17.17
N ASN A 63 -4.80 10.91 -18.23
CA ASN A 63 -5.26 10.60 -19.59
C ASN A 63 -4.60 9.38 -20.23
N ASP A 64 -3.43 8.97 -19.75
CA ASP A 64 -2.70 7.81 -20.26
C ASP A 64 -3.11 6.48 -19.57
N VAL A 65 -4.13 6.53 -18.71
CA VAL A 65 -4.63 5.37 -17.98
C VAL A 65 -6.08 5.11 -18.35
N LEU A 66 -6.33 3.96 -19.00
CA LEU A 66 -7.69 3.54 -19.33
C LEU A 66 -8.43 3.12 -18.07
N PHE A 67 -9.65 3.58 -17.91
CA PHE A 67 -10.48 3.31 -16.74
C PHE A 67 -11.91 2.97 -17.16
N THR A 68 -12.44 1.89 -16.61
CA THR A 68 -13.84 1.51 -16.76
C THR A 68 -14.38 1.08 -15.41
N TYR A 69 -15.63 1.41 -15.12
CA TYR A 69 -16.17 1.17 -13.80
C TYR A 69 -17.68 0.93 -13.75
N THR A 70 -18.09 0.23 -12.70
CA THR A 70 -19.48 0.15 -12.22
C THR A 70 -19.48 0.32 -10.70
N LEU A 71 -20.01 1.44 -10.24
CA LEU A 71 -20.02 1.81 -8.81
C LEU A 71 -21.46 1.95 -8.31
N GLY A 72 -21.72 1.43 -7.12
CA GLY A 72 -23.02 1.59 -6.43
C GLY A 72 -23.88 0.33 -6.41
N ARG A 73 -25.02 0.43 -5.71
CA ARG A 73 -25.94 -0.67 -5.42
C ARG A 73 -27.09 -0.69 -6.41
N GLU A 74 -28.24 -0.12 -6.08
CA GLU A 74 -29.40 0.01 -6.97
C GLU A 74 -29.12 1.03 -8.08
N ASP A 75 -28.77 2.26 -7.70
CA ASP A 75 -28.40 3.35 -8.60
C ASP A 75 -26.91 3.26 -8.96
N LYS A 76 -26.61 2.54 -10.03
CA LYS A 76 -25.23 2.32 -10.49
C LYS A 76 -24.75 3.47 -11.35
N THR A 77 -23.59 4.01 -11.00
CA THR A 77 -22.81 4.87 -11.91
C THR A 77 -21.89 3.99 -12.73
N THR A 78 -21.99 4.06 -14.06
CA THR A 78 -21.15 3.26 -14.98
C THR A 78 -20.44 4.20 -15.96
N SER A 79 -19.23 3.84 -16.38
CA SER A 79 -18.51 4.59 -17.40
C SER A 79 -19.04 4.38 -18.83
N GLY A 80 -19.74 3.26 -19.07
CA GLY A 80 -20.24 2.89 -20.41
C GLY A 80 -19.14 2.53 -21.42
N GLY A 81 -17.90 2.35 -20.97
CA GLY A 81 -16.72 2.10 -21.80
C GLY A 81 -15.44 2.60 -21.13
N TRP A 82 -14.35 2.62 -21.89
CA TRP A 82 -13.07 3.15 -21.43
C TRP A 82 -13.04 4.69 -21.43
N VAL A 83 -12.66 5.27 -20.29
CA VAL A 83 -12.43 6.72 -20.10
C VAL A 83 -11.06 6.96 -19.47
N SER A 84 -10.58 8.21 -19.43
CA SER A 84 -9.40 8.56 -18.63
C SER A 84 -9.67 8.30 -17.14
N LEU A 85 -8.68 7.76 -16.44
CA LEU A 85 -8.76 7.58 -14.99
C LEU A 85 -8.92 8.93 -14.29
N GLN A 86 -9.99 9.06 -13.51
CA GLN A 86 -10.34 10.29 -12.80
C GLN A 86 -11.28 9.98 -11.62
N PRO A 87 -11.43 10.90 -10.65
CA PRO A 87 -12.45 10.77 -9.62
C PRO A 87 -13.86 10.62 -10.21
N VAL A 88 -14.72 9.87 -9.52
CA VAL A 88 -16.11 9.64 -9.93
C VAL A 88 -17.03 10.19 -8.84
N ASN A 89 -18.02 11.01 -9.21
CA ASN A 89 -18.94 11.65 -8.26
C ASN A 89 -18.23 12.36 -7.07
N ASN A 90 -17.10 13.02 -7.36
CA ASN A 90 -16.28 13.75 -6.39
C ASN A 90 -15.66 12.89 -5.27
N VAL A 91 -15.59 11.58 -5.47
CA VAL A 91 -14.88 10.62 -4.62
C VAL A 91 -13.93 9.75 -5.45
N PHE A 92 -13.00 9.07 -4.79
CA PHE A 92 -12.00 8.20 -5.41
C PHE A 92 -11.53 7.12 -4.43
N GLY A 93 -11.24 5.94 -4.95
CA GLY A 93 -10.64 4.85 -4.19
C GLY A 93 -9.12 4.78 -4.36
N PRO A 94 -8.51 3.60 -4.12
CA PRO A 94 -7.06 3.44 -4.22
C PRO A 94 -6.52 3.53 -5.66
N GLU A 95 -7.38 3.57 -6.69
CA GLU A 95 -6.96 3.53 -8.10
C GLU A 95 -6.08 4.70 -8.52
N LEU A 96 -6.27 5.90 -7.96
CA LEU A 96 -5.60 7.11 -8.46
C LEU A 96 -4.10 7.10 -8.13
N SER A 97 -3.76 6.89 -6.86
CA SER A 97 -2.36 6.84 -6.42
C SER A 97 -1.68 5.53 -6.84
N PHE A 98 -2.43 4.43 -6.94
CA PHE A 98 -1.94 3.19 -7.53
C PHE A 98 -1.44 3.44 -8.95
N ALA A 99 -2.30 4.00 -9.81
CA ALA A 99 -1.98 4.21 -11.22
C ALA A 99 -0.76 5.11 -11.38
N ARG A 100 -0.74 6.27 -10.73
CA ARG A 100 0.38 7.22 -10.77
C ARG A 100 1.71 6.58 -10.36
N LYS A 101 1.70 5.75 -9.31
CA LYS A 101 2.92 5.11 -8.80
C LYS A 101 3.40 4.00 -9.73
N VAL A 102 2.48 3.22 -10.29
CA VAL A 102 2.82 2.14 -11.23
C VAL A 102 3.33 2.71 -12.56
N THR A 103 2.64 3.69 -13.16
CA THR A 103 3.06 4.29 -14.43
C THR A 103 4.37 5.07 -14.33
N ALA A 104 4.72 5.58 -13.15
CA ALA A 104 6.04 6.17 -12.91
C ALA A 104 7.18 5.13 -12.83
N ALA A 105 6.85 3.86 -12.60
CA ALA A 105 7.83 2.80 -12.33
C ALA A 105 7.99 1.78 -13.47
N ILE A 106 7.05 1.72 -14.41
CA ILE A 106 7.06 0.78 -15.54
C ILE A 106 6.95 1.51 -16.86
N ASP A 107 7.55 0.94 -17.90
CA ASP A 107 7.42 1.39 -19.29
C ASP A 107 6.39 0.54 -20.04
N ALA A 108 5.12 0.65 -19.62
CA ALA A 108 3.98 -0.05 -20.20
C ALA A 108 2.66 0.71 -19.93
N PRO A 109 1.71 0.73 -20.87
CA PRO A 109 0.37 1.28 -20.63
C PRO A 109 -0.41 0.40 -19.64
N ILE A 110 -1.28 1.02 -18.86
CA ILE A 110 -2.13 0.31 -17.89
C ILE A 110 -3.61 0.62 -18.09
N ALA A 111 -4.44 -0.34 -17.70
CA ALA A 111 -5.90 -0.20 -17.67
C ALA A 111 -6.45 -0.68 -16.33
N ILE A 112 -7.48 0.00 -15.82
CA ILE A 112 -8.13 -0.32 -14.55
C ILE A 112 -9.62 -0.62 -14.80
N ILE A 113 -10.06 -1.79 -14.36
CA ILE A 113 -11.46 -2.20 -14.33
C ILE A 113 -11.93 -2.19 -12.87
N LYS A 114 -12.86 -1.31 -12.50
CA LYS A 114 -13.31 -1.15 -11.12
C LYS A 114 -14.79 -1.47 -10.92
N CYS A 115 -15.11 -2.44 -10.06
CA CYS A 115 -16.48 -2.67 -9.62
C CYS A 115 -16.58 -2.67 -8.10
N ALA A 116 -17.33 -1.74 -7.53
CA ALA A 116 -17.42 -1.63 -6.08
C ALA A 116 -18.73 -1.04 -5.59
N ALA A 117 -19.20 -1.51 -4.44
CA ALA A 117 -20.44 -1.06 -3.84
C ALA A 117 -20.42 -1.15 -2.31
N GLY A 118 -20.72 -0.04 -1.64
CA GLY A 118 -20.79 0.02 -0.18
C GLY A 118 -21.87 -0.90 0.40
N GLY A 119 -21.61 -1.47 1.58
CA GLY A 119 -22.56 -2.34 2.29
C GLY A 119 -22.74 -3.73 1.67
N THR A 120 -21.80 -4.19 0.84
CA THR A 120 -21.84 -5.53 0.23
C THR A 120 -21.08 -6.55 1.06
N HIS A 121 -21.57 -7.80 1.05
CA HIS A 121 -20.98 -8.92 1.77
C HIS A 121 -20.26 -9.88 0.84
N LEU A 122 -19.17 -10.48 1.31
CA LEU A 122 -18.51 -11.59 0.63
C LEU A 122 -19.38 -12.84 0.62
N GLY A 123 -19.98 -13.17 1.77
CA GLY A 123 -20.86 -14.35 1.86
C GLY A 123 -22.14 -14.29 1.01
N GLY A 124 -22.56 -13.09 0.58
CA GLY A 124 -23.80 -12.86 -0.15
C GLY A 124 -23.60 -12.23 -1.53
N ASP A 125 -23.38 -10.93 -1.59
CA ASP A 125 -23.31 -10.16 -2.85
C ASP A 125 -22.19 -10.62 -3.79
N TRP A 126 -21.03 -10.95 -3.21
CA TRP A 126 -19.85 -11.39 -3.95
C TRP A 126 -19.69 -12.91 -3.97
N ASN A 127 -20.69 -13.66 -3.50
CA ASN A 127 -20.64 -15.11 -3.53
C ASN A 127 -20.65 -15.61 -4.99
N PRO A 128 -19.63 -16.35 -5.45
CA PRO A 128 -19.55 -16.80 -6.84
C PRO A 128 -20.52 -17.93 -7.17
N ASP A 129 -20.94 -18.72 -6.18
CA ASP A 129 -21.77 -19.90 -6.39
C ASP A 129 -23.26 -19.57 -6.27
N GLU A 130 -23.62 -18.81 -5.24
CA GLU A 130 -25.01 -18.40 -4.95
C GLU A 130 -25.08 -16.88 -4.68
N PRO A 131 -24.87 -16.03 -5.71
CA PRO A 131 -24.88 -14.58 -5.54
C PRO A 131 -26.27 -14.10 -5.10
N SER A 132 -26.32 -13.41 -3.96
CA SER A 132 -27.53 -12.77 -3.42
C SER A 132 -27.40 -11.24 -3.44
N GLY A 133 -28.38 -10.52 -2.88
CA GLY A 133 -28.36 -9.06 -2.80
C GLY A 133 -28.18 -8.40 -4.16
N PHE A 134 -27.15 -7.57 -4.29
CA PHE A 134 -26.82 -6.82 -5.50
C PHE A 134 -26.11 -7.64 -6.58
N LYS A 135 -25.79 -8.92 -6.30
CA LYS A 135 -25.15 -9.86 -7.23
C LYS A 135 -23.87 -9.27 -7.83
N MET A 136 -22.98 -8.78 -6.97
CA MET A 136 -21.74 -8.10 -7.35
C MET A 136 -20.76 -9.00 -8.09
N TYR A 137 -20.69 -10.30 -7.76
CA TYR A 137 -19.80 -11.23 -8.49
C TYR A 137 -20.13 -11.32 -9.99
N PRO A 138 -21.34 -11.74 -10.41
CA PRO A 138 -21.67 -11.82 -11.84
C PRO A 138 -21.67 -10.45 -12.52
N LEU A 139 -22.05 -9.37 -11.80
CA LEU A 139 -21.95 -8.00 -12.32
C LEU A 139 -20.51 -7.64 -12.68
N THR A 140 -19.57 -7.92 -11.78
CA THR A 140 -18.15 -7.63 -11.98
C THR A 140 -17.57 -8.50 -13.09
N LEU A 141 -17.96 -9.78 -13.16
CA LEU A 141 -17.50 -10.69 -14.22
C LEU A 141 -17.93 -10.22 -15.61
N ASN A 142 -19.17 -9.72 -15.75
CA ASN A 142 -19.65 -9.14 -17.01
C ASN A 142 -18.88 -7.87 -17.35
N LEU A 143 -18.71 -6.94 -16.40
CA LEU A 143 -17.91 -5.74 -16.62
C LEU A 143 -16.50 -6.07 -17.12
N ILE A 144 -15.83 -7.05 -16.51
CA ILE A 144 -14.49 -7.48 -16.93
C ILE A 144 -14.54 -8.02 -18.36
N ARG A 145 -15.44 -8.97 -18.66
CA ARG A 145 -15.55 -9.57 -19.99
C ARG A 145 -15.84 -8.54 -21.08
N ASP A 146 -16.78 -7.64 -20.84
CA ASP A 146 -17.15 -6.60 -21.79
C ASP A 146 -15.99 -5.62 -22.02
N SER A 147 -15.27 -5.25 -20.96
CA SER A 147 -14.11 -4.35 -21.05
C SER A 147 -12.95 -4.98 -21.81
N LEU A 148 -12.68 -6.27 -21.58
CA LEU A 148 -11.65 -7.01 -22.30
C LEU A 148 -12.03 -7.22 -23.77
N ALA A 149 -13.31 -7.50 -24.07
CA ALA A 149 -13.80 -7.59 -25.44
C ALA A 149 -13.65 -6.25 -26.20
N GLN A 150 -13.90 -5.12 -25.53
CA GLN A 150 -13.65 -3.79 -26.11
C GLN A 150 -12.17 -3.58 -26.46
N LEU A 151 -11.23 -4.07 -25.62
CA LEU A 151 -9.81 -4.00 -25.96
C LEU A 151 -9.49 -4.87 -27.18
N ASP A 152 -10.08 -6.06 -27.30
CA ASP A 152 -9.94 -6.93 -28.46
C ASP A 152 -10.48 -6.25 -29.75
N GLU A 153 -11.65 -5.61 -29.68
CA GLU A 153 -12.24 -4.83 -30.78
C GLU A 153 -11.36 -3.65 -31.21
N MET A 154 -10.68 -3.02 -30.26
CA MET A 154 -9.70 -1.95 -30.50
C MET A 154 -8.34 -2.47 -31.00
N ASN A 155 -8.16 -3.78 -31.14
CA ASN A 155 -6.88 -4.44 -31.45
C ASN A 155 -5.76 -4.11 -30.43
N ILE A 156 -6.12 -3.90 -29.17
CA ILE A 156 -5.18 -3.64 -28.08
C ILE A 156 -4.79 -4.97 -27.44
N ARG A 157 -3.51 -5.31 -27.46
CA ARG A 157 -3.00 -6.48 -26.73
C ARG A 157 -2.98 -6.18 -25.23
N TYR A 158 -3.44 -7.12 -24.42
CA TYR A 158 -3.46 -6.95 -22.97
C TYR A 158 -3.08 -8.22 -22.20
N ARG A 159 -2.76 -8.04 -20.92
CA ARG A 159 -2.62 -9.10 -19.91
C ARG A 159 -3.20 -8.65 -18.58
N ILE A 160 -3.86 -9.56 -17.87
CA ILE A 160 -4.36 -9.28 -16.51
C ILE A 160 -3.21 -9.50 -15.51
N GLU A 161 -2.81 -8.44 -14.82
CA GLU A 161 -1.64 -8.43 -13.92
C GLU A 161 -2.00 -8.64 -12.45
N GLY A 162 -3.20 -8.23 -12.04
CA GLY A 162 -3.55 -8.25 -10.63
C GLY A 162 -5.00 -7.93 -10.34
N PHE A 163 -5.46 -8.48 -9.22
CA PHE A 163 -6.78 -8.25 -8.68
C PHE A 163 -6.66 -7.67 -7.27
N MET A 164 -7.03 -6.40 -7.11
CA MET A 164 -7.03 -5.67 -5.86
C MET A 164 -8.39 -5.83 -5.21
N TRP A 165 -8.40 -6.46 -4.03
CA TRP A 165 -9.61 -6.78 -3.27
C TRP A 165 -9.60 -6.06 -1.93
N HIS A 166 -10.60 -5.20 -1.71
CA HIS A 166 -10.82 -4.58 -0.40
C HIS A 166 -12.27 -4.71 0.05
N GLN A 167 -12.51 -5.67 0.94
CA GLN A 167 -13.83 -5.95 1.47
C GLN A 167 -13.72 -6.72 2.79
N GLY A 168 -14.73 -6.61 3.63
CA GLY A 168 -14.95 -7.51 4.76
C GLY A 168 -15.59 -6.83 5.97
N GLU A 169 -15.62 -5.50 5.98
CA GLU A 169 -16.20 -4.74 7.08
C GLU A 169 -17.70 -5.06 7.25
N ASN A 170 -18.43 -5.36 6.18
CA ASN A 170 -19.86 -5.68 6.33
C ASN A 170 -20.12 -7.13 6.78
N ASP A 171 -19.29 -8.10 6.37
CA ASP A 171 -19.39 -9.50 6.79
C ASP A 171 -19.28 -9.65 8.30
N MET A 172 -18.59 -8.73 8.98
CA MET A 172 -18.44 -8.75 10.44
C MET A 172 -19.76 -8.59 11.20
N PHE A 173 -20.81 -8.10 10.54
CA PHE A 173 -22.14 -7.93 11.12
C PHE A 173 -23.06 -9.11 10.91
N ASN A 174 -22.68 -10.06 10.04
CA ASN A 174 -23.50 -11.23 9.74
C ASN A 174 -22.92 -12.48 10.43
N GLU A 175 -23.76 -13.17 11.20
CA GLU A 175 -23.36 -14.31 12.04
C GLU A 175 -22.91 -15.52 11.24
N ASP A 176 -23.40 -15.69 10.01
CA ASP A 176 -22.99 -16.76 9.11
C ASP A 176 -21.75 -16.38 8.30
N TYR A 177 -21.65 -15.13 7.85
CA TYR A 177 -20.58 -14.71 6.95
C TYR A 177 -19.25 -14.48 7.67
N MET A 178 -19.27 -13.87 8.86
CA MET A 178 -18.06 -13.61 9.64
C MET A 178 -17.21 -14.86 9.93
N PRO A 179 -17.75 -15.96 10.49
CA PRO A 179 -16.95 -17.16 10.76
C PRO A 179 -16.50 -17.86 9.47
N ASN A 180 -17.22 -17.69 8.36
CA ASN A 180 -16.92 -18.33 7.07
C ASN A 180 -16.08 -17.46 6.13
N TYR A 181 -15.70 -16.24 6.52
CA TYR A 181 -15.05 -15.28 5.63
C TYR A 181 -13.83 -15.84 4.88
N GLY A 182 -12.92 -16.54 5.59
CA GLY A 182 -11.74 -17.14 4.96
C GLY A 182 -12.07 -18.24 3.95
N LYS A 183 -13.11 -19.06 4.22
CA LYS A 183 -13.59 -20.08 3.28
C LYS A 183 -14.17 -19.42 2.03
N ASN A 184 -15.00 -18.40 2.22
CA ASN A 184 -15.63 -17.67 1.12
C ASN A 184 -14.59 -16.93 0.28
N LEU A 185 -13.59 -16.31 0.91
CA LEU A 185 -12.50 -15.63 0.21
C LEU A 185 -11.67 -16.61 -0.62
N LYS A 186 -11.29 -17.76 -0.05
CA LYS A 186 -10.58 -18.81 -0.81
C LYS A 186 -11.36 -19.25 -2.05
N ASN A 187 -12.67 -19.43 -1.91
CA ASN A 187 -13.55 -19.80 -3.02
C ASN A 187 -13.61 -18.69 -4.08
N LEU A 188 -13.77 -17.43 -3.65
CA LEU A 188 -13.77 -16.26 -4.53
C LEU A 188 -12.52 -16.21 -5.42
N LEU A 189 -11.31 -16.36 -4.85
CA LEU A 189 -10.06 -16.34 -5.63
C LEU A 189 -10.01 -17.47 -6.66
N ALA A 190 -10.42 -18.67 -6.26
CA ALA A 190 -10.45 -19.84 -7.15
C ALA A 190 -11.43 -19.66 -8.31
N CYS A 191 -12.63 -19.14 -8.03
CA CYS A 191 -13.66 -18.86 -9.04
C CYS A 191 -13.20 -17.77 -10.00
N TRP A 192 -12.56 -16.69 -9.53
CA TRP A 192 -11.99 -15.67 -10.41
C TRP A 192 -10.94 -16.23 -11.36
N ARG A 193 -9.99 -17.04 -10.86
CA ARG A 193 -8.98 -17.69 -11.72
C ARG A 193 -9.61 -18.58 -12.79
N ARG A 194 -10.63 -19.36 -12.41
CA ARG A 194 -11.37 -20.23 -13.33
C ARG A 194 -12.14 -19.42 -14.38
N ASP A 195 -12.95 -18.45 -13.95
CA ASP A 195 -13.93 -17.76 -14.79
C ASP A 195 -13.28 -16.73 -15.73
N LEU A 196 -12.11 -16.21 -15.34
CA LEU A 196 -11.24 -15.36 -16.17
C LEU A 196 -10.21 -16.17 -16.97
N ARG A 197 -10.10 -17.49 -16.75
CA ARG A 197 -9.08 -18.38 -17.33
C ARG A 197 -7.64 -17.89 -17.08
N SER A 198 -7.40 -17.37 -15.88
CA SER A 198 -6.12 -16.81 -15.44
C SER A 198 -5.63 -17.55 -14.19
N PRO A 199 -5.07 -18.78 -14.33
CA PRO A 199 -4.65 -19.59 -13.18
C PRO A 199 -3.55 -18.92 -12.35
N GLU A 200 -2.70 -18.11 -12.97
CA GLU A 200 -1.61 -17.38 -12.33
C GLU A 200 -2.03 -15.98 -11.84
N LEU A 201 -3.33 -15.66 -11.81
CA LEU A 201 -3.81 -14.36 -11.36
C LEU A 201 -3.39 -14.10 -9.91
N LYS A 202 -2.66 -13.00 -9.73
CA LYS A 202 -2.24 -12.49 -8.44
C LYS A 202 -3.37 -11.68 -7.79
N PHE A 203 -3.54 -11.88 -6.48
CA PHE A 203 -4.51 -11.14 -5.67
C PHE A 203 -3.80 -10.33 -4.59
N TYR A 204 -4.27 -9.11 -4.38
CA TYR A 204 -3.77 -8.22 -3.34
C TYR A 204 -4.93 -7.90 -2.39
N ILE A 205 -4.88 -8.44 -1.18
CA ILE A 205 -5.96 -8.41 -0.19
C ILE A 205 -5.70 -7.31 0.83
N GLY A 206 -6.46 -6.22 0.76
CA GLY A 206 -6.36 -5.10 1.68
C GLY A 206 -6.77 -5.45 3.11
N GLU A 207 -5.91 -5.20 4.08
CA GLU A 207 -6.26 -5.23 5.50
C GLU A 207 -7.34 -4.20 5.81
N LEU A 208 -8.30 -4.57 6.67
CA LEU A 208 -9.38 -3.67 7.07
C LEU A 208 -8.89 -2.57 8.02
N CYS A 209 -9.55 -1.41 7.94
CA CYS A 209 -9.31 -0.32 8.88
C CYS A 209 -9.75 -0.72 10.29
N CYS A 210 -8.82 -0.81 11.24
CA CYS A 210 -9.12 -1.06 12.65
C CYS A 210 -9.00 0.20 13.52
N LYS A 211 -8.83 1.39 12.90
CA LYS A 211 -8.90 2.68 13.58
C LYS A 211 -10.35 3.15 13.60
N THR A 212 -11.03 2.98 14.72
CA THR A 212 -12.43 3.37 14.90
C THR A 212 -12.55 4.55 15.86
N ILE A 213 -13.74 5.16 15.89
CA ILE A 213 -14.11 6.09 16.96
C ILE A 213 -14.07 5.35 18.31
N TRP A 214 -13.63 6.05 19.36
CA TRP A 214 -13.67 5.60 20.75
C TRP A 214 -15.09 5.13 21.13
N GLY A 215 -15.22 3.90 21.64
CA GLY A 215 -16.51 3.32 22.03
C GLY A 215 -17.23 2.50 20.96
N MET A 216 -16.67 2.38 19.74
CA MET A 216 -17.19 1.54 18.64
C MET A 216 -16.20 0.45 18.23
N ASP A 217 -15.47 -0.08 19.21
CA ASP A 217 -14.40 -1.04 18.96
C ASP A 217 -14.95 -2.45 18.69
N LEU A 218 -15.28 -2.74 17.43
CA LEU A 218 -15.66 -4.09 16.98
C LEU A 218 -14.44 -4.98 16.71
N ARG A 219 -13.35 -4.77 17.47
CA ARG A 219 -12.09 -5.50 17.33
C ARG A 219 -12.24 -7.02 17.24
N PRO A 220 -13.02 -7.72 18.08
CA PRO A 220 -13.15 -9.18 17.96
C PRO A 220 -13.72 -9.62 16.61
N ARG A 221 -14.68 -8.86 16.07
CA ARG A 221 -15.32 -9.13 14.78
C ARG A 221 -14.39 -8.82 13.61
N MET A 222 -13.75 -7.66 13.62
CA MET A 222 -12.71 -7.30 12.65
C MET A 222 -11.55 -8.30 12.65
N TYR A 223 -11.15 -8.77 13.83
CA TYR A 223 -10.15 -9.81 13.97
C TYR A 223 -10.58 -11.15 13.39
N ALA A 224 -11.86 -11.53 13.53
CA ALA A 224 -12.39 -12.73 12.89
C ALA A 224 -12.23 -12.66 11.36
N ILE A 225 -12.55 -11.52 10.75
CA ILE A 225 -12.36 -11.29 9.31
C ILE A 225 -10.87 -11.33 8.93
N SER A 226 -10.01 -10.64 9.69
CA SER A 226 -8.58 -10.58 9.38
C SER A 226 -7.88 -11.93 9.48
N LYS A 227 -8.32 -12.81 10.39
CA LYS A 227 -7.87 -14.22 10.41
C LYS A 227 -8.17 -14.93 9.09
N GLY A 228 -9.36 -14.71 8.51
CA GLY A 228 -9.74 -15.25 7.21
C GLY A 228 -8.85 -14.72 6.09
N GLN A 229 -8.66 -13.40 6.01
CA GLN A 229 -7.77 -12.77 5.02
C GLN A 229 -6.33 -13.33 5.10
N ARG A 230 -5.77 -13.40 6.32
CA ARG A 230 -4.41 -13.89 6.57
C ARG A 230 -4.27 -15.39 6.28
N ALA A 231 -5.27 -16.21 6.64
CA ALA A 231 -5.24 -17.64 6.36
C ALA A 231 -5.17 -17.91 4.84
N VAL A 232 -5.99 -17.20 4.05
CA VAL A 232 -6.00 -17.35 2.59
C VAL A 232 -4.65 -16.93 1.99
N THR A 233 -4.18 -15.72 2.30
CA THR A 233 -2.91 -15.17 1.79
C THR A 233 -1.66 -15.91 2.27
N THR A 234 -1.73 -16.61 3.41
CA THR A 234 -0.64 -17.50 3.85
C THR A 234 -0.63 -18.81 3.05
N SER A 235 -1.81 -19.31 2.65
CA SER A 235 -1.94 -20.60 1.97
C SER A 235 -1.81 -20.53 0.45
N ASP A 236 -2.10 -19.37 -0.14
CA ASP A 236 -2.09 -19.14 -1.58
C ASP A 236 -0.87 -18.28 -1.96
N PRO A 237 0.14 -18.83 -2.66
CA PRO A 237 1.38 -18.12 -2.98
C PRO A 237 1.19 -16.98 -3.97
N LEU A 238 0.03 -16.89 -4.62
CA LEU A 238 -0.35 -15.83 -5.53
C LEU A 238 -1.31 -14.83 -4.88
N ALA A 239 -1.54 -14.90 -3.57
CA ALA A 239 -2.33 -13.93 -2.82
C ALA A 239 -1.48 -13.23 -1.76
N GLU A 240 -1.38 -11.91 -1.82
CA GLU A 240 -0.61 -11.10 -0.89
C GLU A 240 -1.53 -10.33 0.06
N TYR A 241 -1.19 -10.35 1.35
CA TYR A 241 -1.87 -9.54 2.36
C TYR A 241 -1.25 -8.15 2.42
N ILE A 242 -2.06 -7.11 2.26
CA ILE A 242 -1.60 -5.72 2.19
C ILE A 242 -1.89 -5.03 3.53
N PRO A 243 -0.87 -4.81 4.37
CA PRO A 243 -1.05 -4.19 5.68
C PRO A 243 -1.40 -2.70 5.51
N ASN A 244 -2.64 -2.38 5.85
CA ASN A 244 -3.23 -1.05 5.65
C ASN A 244 -3.72 -0.45 6.96
N ASN A 245 -3.72 -1.20 8.06
CA ASN A 245 -4.25 -0.68 9.33
C ASN A 245 -3.44 0.50 9.88
N HIS A 246 -2.22 0.75 9.37
CA HIS A 246 -1.44 1.92 9.76
C HIS A 246 -1.78 3.21 8.97
N ILE A 247 -2.46 3.13 7.82
CA ILE A 247 -2.66 4.29 6.94
C ILE A 247 -3.68 5.28 7.51
N GLY A 248 -3.65 6.52 7.00
CA GLY A 248 -4.47 7.62 7.46
C GLY A 248 -5.97 7.27 7.46
N VAL A 249 -6.68 7.79 8.46
CA VAL A 249 -8.14 7.64 8.54
C VAL A 249 -8.74 9.00 8.76
N GLU A 250 -9.89 9.23 8.16
CA GLU A 250 -10.72 10.35 8.52
C GLU A 250 -11.75 9.85 9.52
N ILE A 251 -11.67 10.38 10.74
CA ILE A 251 -12.75 10.20 11.69
C ILE A 251 -13.82 11.19 11.25
N GLY A 252 -14.79 10.71 10.48
CA GLY A 252 -15.96 11.49 10.04
C GLY A 252 -16.75 12.05 11.23
N GLY A 253 -17.64 13.01 10.94
CA GLY A 253 -18.44 13.77 11.91
C GLY A 253 -19.24 12.93 12.92
N GLY A 254 -19.85 13.61 13.91
CA GLY A 254 -20.28 13.10 15.21
C GLY A 254 -21.29 11.93 15.30
N VAL A 255 -21.61 11.22 14.21
CA VAL A 255 -22.47 10.02 14.20
C VAL A 255 -22.02 9.01 13.14
N GLY A 256 -21.99 7.71 13.49
CA GLY A 256 -21.81 6.59 12.56
C GLY A 256 -20.57 5.71 12.82
N LEU A 257 -20.69 4.42 12.48
CA LEU A 257 -19.58 3.46 12.48
C LEU A 257 -18.63 3.78 11.31
N HIS A 258 -17.64 4.66 11.52
CA HIS A 258 -16.70 5.05 10.45
C HIS A 258 -15.56 4.03 10.34
N TYR A 259 -15.69 3.07 9.42
CA TYR A 259 -14.62 2.12 9.04
C TYR A 259 -13.93 2.50 7.73
N HIS A 260 -14.10 3.74 7.27
CA HIS A 260 -13.54 4.17 6.00
C HIS A 260 -12.15 4.79 6.16
N TYR A 261 -11.31 4.55 5.17
CA TYR A 261 -10.15 5.38 4.92
C TYR A 261 -10.62 6.73 4.37
N GLY A 262 -10.17 7.80 5.00
CA GLY A 262 -10.36 9.16 4.48
C GLY A 262 -9.46 9.44 3.28
N THR A 263 -9.46 10.68 2.79
CA THR A 263 -8.67 11.11 1.62
C THR A 263 -7.21 10.65 1.67
N LEU A 264 -6.48 10.95 2.76
CA LEU A 264 -5.08 10.51 2.90
C LEU A 264 -4.94 8.98 2.94
N GLY A 265 -5.87 8.31 3.61
CA GLY A 265 -5.87 6.85 3.69
C GLY A 265 -6.06 6.19 2.34
N GLN A 266 -6.99 6.67 1.52
CA GLN A 266 -7.23 6.16 0.16
C GLN A 266 -6.00 6.32 -0.73
N LEU A 267 -5.34 7.48 -0.64
CA LEU A 267 -4.09 7.76 -1.36
C LEU A 267 -2.97 6.79 -0.93
N GLN A 268 -2.81 6.57 0.37
CA GLN A 268 -1.83 5.62 0.91
C GLN A 268 -2.18 4.16 0.60
N HIS A 269 -3.46 3.82 0.56
CA HIS A 269 -3.97 2.49 0.21
C HIS A 269 -3.59 2.12 -1.22
N GLY A 270 -3.77 3.05 -2.17
CA GLY A 270 -3.33 2.86 -3.54
C GLY A 270 -1.81 2.69 -3.69
N GLU A 271 -1.02 3.46 -2.93
CA GLU A 271 0.43 3.25 -2.91
C GLU A 271 0.81 1.87 -2.38
N ASN A 272 0.17 1.41 -1.29
CA ASN A 272 0.46 0.09 -0.73
C ASN A 272 0.17 -1.03 -1.73
N TYR A 273 -0.91 -0.94 -2.51
CA TYR A 273 -1.17 -1.88 -3.60
C TYR A 273 -0.11 -1.79 -4.70
N ALA A 274 0.29 -0.58 -5.08
CA ALA A 274 1.31 -0.39 -6.11
C ALA A 274 2.65 -0.97 -5.68
N ASP A 275 3.08 -0.74 -4.44
CA ASP A 275 4.34 -1.30 -3.93
C ASP A 275 4.35 -2.82 -3.89
N ALA A 276 3.24 -3.44 -3.48
CA ALA A 276 3.11 -4.90 -3.50
C ALA A 276 3.20 -5.45 -4.93
N TYR A 277 2.45 -4.85 -5.86
CA TYR A 277 2.52 -5.23 -7.27
C TYR A 277 3.93 -5.05 -7.85
N LEU A 278 4.55 -3.87 -7.68
CA LEU A 278 5.90 -3.56 -8.17
C LEU A 278 6.94 -4.52 -7.60
N SER A 279 6.86 -4.82 -6.30
CA SER A 279 7.72 -5.82 -5.65
C SER A 279 7.55 -7.21 -6.27
N SER A 280 6.30 -7.60 -6.58
CA SER A 280 5.97 -8.89 -7.20
C SER A 280 6.54 -9.07 -8.62
N ILE A 281 6.92 -7.97 -9.29
CA ILE A 281 7.59 -7.96 -10.59
C ILE A 281 9.07 -7.57 -10.49
N GLY A 282 9.63 -7.54 -9.28
CA GLY A 282 11.05 -7.33 -9.03
C GLY A 282 11.48 -5.86 -8.87
N ILE A 283 10.54 -4.91 -8.96
CA ILE A 283 10.80 -3.48 -8.75
C ILE A 283 10.71 -3.19 -7.25
N LYS A 284 11.88 -3.05 -6.61
CA LYS A 284 11.98 -2.83 -5.18
C LYS A 284 12.21 -1.36 -4.87
N ARG A 285 11.62 -0.90 -3.76
CA ARG A 285 11.91 0.42 -3.20
C ARG A 285 13.42 0.60 -2.94
N PRO A 286 13.96 1.82 -3.10
CA PRO A 286 15.34 2.12 -2.77
C PRO A 286 15.65 1.74 -1.32
N LYS A 287 16.75 0.99 -1.11
CA LYS A 287 17.25 0.72 0.24
C LYS A 287 17.89 1.99 0.76
N GLN A 288 17.41 2.51 1.90
CA GLN A 288 18.14 3.60 2.55
C GLN A 288 19.42 3.06 3.22
N GLU A 289 20.45 3.90 3.33
CA GLU A 289 21.81 3.50 3.70
C GLU A 289 21.97 3.08 5.17
N ASN A 290 22.73 2.02 5.41
CA ASN A 290 23.11 1.60 6.77
C ASN A 290 24.34 2.37 7.26
N LEU A 291 24.56 2.39 8.58
CA LEU A 291 25.81 2.90 9.13
C LEU A 291 27.00 2.08 8.63
N LYS A 292 27.90 2.73 7.89
CA LYS A 292 29.18 2.13 7.47
C LYS A 292 30.12 1.93 8.67
N ARG A 293 30.05 2.84 9.65
CA ARG A 293 30.79 2.79 10.90
C ARG A 293 29.93 3.37 12.01
N TRP A 294 30.02 2.80 13.20
CA TRP A 294 29.41 3.38 14.40
C TRP A 294 30.01 4.76 14.70
N PRO A 295 29.18 5.79 14.99
CA PRO A 295 29.67 7.13 15.30
C PRO A 295 30.34 7.22 16.68
N TYR A 296 30.27 6.16 17.49
CA TYR A 296 30.78 6.15 18.87
C TYR A 296 32.11 5.42 18.99
N LYS A 297 32.88 5.79 20.03
CA LYS A 297 34.12 5.09 20.38
C LYS A 297 33.82 3.68 20.88
N LYS A 298 34.70 2.73 20.60
CA LYS A 298 34.53 1.35 21.09
C LYS A 298 34.46 1.35 22.63
N LYS A 299 33.48 0.64 23.20
CA LYS A 299 33.20 0.56 24.65
C LYS A 299 32.69 1.84 25.32
N SER A 300 32.33 2.90 24.58
CA SER A 300 31.68 4.06 25.19
C SER A 300 30.22 3.77 25.53
N THR A 301 29.74 4.32 26.64
CA THR A 301 28.30 4.34 26.96
C THR A 301 27.53 5.18 25.95
N ILE A 302 26.30 4.77 25.66
CA ILE A 302 25.37 5.43 24.74
C ILE A 302 24.05 5.64 25.48
N ASN A 303 23.46 6.82 25.32
CA ASN A 303 22.10 7.11 25.76
C ASN A 303 21.12 6.68 24.66
N LEU A 304 20.38 5.60 24.92
CA LEU A 304 19.36 5.07 24.02
C LEU A 304 18.00 5.67 24.35
N PHE A 305 17.41 6.36 23.38
CA PHE A 305 16.05 6.87 23.46
C PHE A 305 15.11 5.98 22.66
N VAL A 306 14.00 5.56 23.27
CA VAL A 306 12.97 4.75 22.63
C VAL A 306 11.77 5.64 22.34
N LEU A 307 11.46 5.81 21.06
CA LEU A 307 10.31 6.56 20.57
C LEU A 307 9.23 5.58 20.13
N ALA A 308 8.18 5.43 20.95
CA ALA A 308 7.10 4.50 20.68
C ALA A 308 5.73 5.18 20.66
N GLY A 309 4.84 4.73 19.78
CA GLY A 309 3.49 5.26 19.75
C GLY A 309 2.72 5.01 18.46
N HIS A 310 1.64 5.77 18.30
CA HIS A 310 0.71 5.64 17.17
C HIS A 310 1.00 6.73 16.11
N ARG A 311 -0.06 7.30 15.54
CA ARG A 311 -0.09 8.16 14.36
C ARG A 311 0.89 9.34 14.39
N ASN A 312 0.88 10.12 15.48
CA ASN A 312 1.75 11.29 15.60
C ASN A 312 3.22 10.91 15.76
N MET A 313 3.51 9.82 16.48
CA MET A 313 4.86 9.31 16.60
C MET A 313 5.35 8.77 15.25
N GLU A 314 4.48 8.14 14.47
CA GLU A 314 4.82 7.65 13.13
C GLU A 314 5.17 8.80 12.18
N GLY A 315 4.48 9.94 12.30
CA GLY A 315 4.62 11.09 11.41
C GLY A 315 3.42 11.27 10.48
N GLU A 316 2.24 10.79 10.86
CA GLU A 316 1.01 10.92 10.06
C GLU A 316 0.74 12.41 9.80
N ARG A 317 0.91 12.83 8.53
CA ARG A 317 0.79 14.23 8.02
C ARG A 317 1.98 15.16 8.22
N ALA A 318 3.13 14.69 8.69
CA ALA A 318 4.36 15.48 8.70
C ALA A 318 5.14 15.18 7.41
N PHE A 319 4.91 15.98 6.37
CA PHE A 319 5.47 15.74 5.02
C PHE A 319 6.78 16.49 4.81
N THR A 320 7.74 15.85 4.14
CA THR A 320 9.06 16.45 3.87
C THR A 320 8.96 17.76 3.07
N ALA A 321 8.00 17.86 2.15
CA ALA A 321 7.73 19.07 1.39
C ALA A 321 7.40 20.30 2.28
N ASP A 322 6.80 20.09 3.45
CA ASP A 322 6.51 21.18 4.39
C ASP A 322 7.81 21.70 5.06
N ILE A 323 8.85 20.87 5.17
CA ILE A 323 10.19 21.31 5.60
C ILE A 323 10.91 22.03 4.46
N GLU A 324 10.84 21.52 3.23
CA GLU A 324 11.55 22.09 2.06
C GLU A 324 11.17 23.56 1.80
N THR A 325 9.94 23.94 2.15
CA THR A 325 9.44 25.32 2.05
C THR A 325 9.75 26.19 3.27
N SER A 326 10.43 25.64 4.29
CA SER A 326 10.76 26.33 5.55
C SER A 326 12.20 26.82 5.57
N ASP A 327 12.39 28.13 5.76
CA ASP A 327 13.72 28.75 5.82
C ASP A 327 14.60 28.23 6.96
N ASN A 328 14.02 27.75 8.06
CA ASN A 328 14.73 27.47 9.32
C ASN A 328 14.91 25.98 9.65
N HIS A 329 14.40 25.09 8.79
CA HIS A 329 14.31 23.65 9.11
C HIS A 329 14.87 22.72 8.04
N ASN A 330 15.38 23.25 6.92
CA ASN A 330 15.91 22.47 5.80
C ASN A 330 17.03 21.48 6.19
N ASP A 331 17.76 21.74 7.26
CA ASP A 331 18.79 20.84 7.75
C ASP A 331 18.23 19.58 8.43
N LEU A 332 16.93 19.53 8.78
CA LEU A 332 16.26 18.29 9.20
C LEU A 332 16.13 17.27 8.08
N LEU A 333 16.19 17.70 6.81
CA LEU A 333 16.17 16.81 5.65
C LEU A 333 17.51 16.07 5.47
N GLN A 334 18.58 16.57 6.07
CA GLN A 334 19.90 15.96 5.99
C GLN A 334 20.04 14.82 7.00
N ASN A 335 20.63 13.72 6.55
CA ASN A 335 20.98 12.63 7.45
C ASN A 335 21.95 13.15 8.53
N GLN A 336 21.73 12.70 9.76
CA GLN A 336 22.53 12.98 10.95
C GLN A 336 23.37 11.74 11.29
N PRO A 337 24.53 11.53 10.64
CA PRO A 337 25.36 10.32 10.79
C PRO A 337 25.94 10.12 12.19
N GLN A 338 25.95 11.17 13.00
CA GLN A 338 26.39 11.13 14.40
C GLN A 338 25.37 10.43 15.33
N ILE A 339 24.13 10.24 14.88
CA ILE A 339 23.06 9.59 15.66
C ILE A 339 22.72 8.26 15.01
N ALA A 340 22.95 7.15 15.72
CA ALA A 340 22.50 5.84 15.29
C ALA A 340 20.99 5.72 15.46
N PHE A 341 20.31 5.31 14.40
CA PHE A 341 18.87 5.19 14.32
C PHE A 341 18.43 3.80 13.85
N LYS A 342 17.42 3.25 14.50
CA LYS A 342 16.77 1.98 14.14
C LYS A 342 15.26 2.19 14.21
N TYR A 343 14.51 1.65 13.26
CA TYR A 343 13.07 1.87 13.22
C TYR A 343 12.25 0.64 12.81
N SER A 344 11.00 0.61 13.27
CA SER A 344 9.92 -0.26 12.82
C SER A 344 8.63 0.56 12.81
N LEU A 345 8.16 0.93 11.62
CA LEU A 345 7.01 1.82 11.41
C LEU A 345 5.81 1.05 10.87
N GLY A 346 4.61 1.54 11.15
CA GLY A 346 3.36 1.01 10.61
C GLY A 346 3.03 -0.41 11.07
N GLY A 347 3.55 -0.87 12.21
CA GLY A 347 3.42 -2.27 12.62
C GLY A 347 4.33 -3.22 11.81
N GLY A 348 5.44 -2.69 11.28
CA GLY A 348 6.44 -3.47 10.55
C GLY A 348 6.39 -3.34 9.03
N VAL A 349 5.50 -2.50 8.49
CA VAL A 349 5.42 -2.20 7.05
C VAL A 349 6.73 -1.60 6.52
N SER A 350 7.37 -0.74 7.32
CA SER A 350 8.71 -0.24 7.04
C SER A 350 9.61 -0.48 8.24
N LYS A 351 10.66 -1.28 8.08
CA LYS A 351 11.56 -1.66 9.18
C LYS A 351 13.02 -1.66 8.73
N SER A 352 13.89 -1.12 9.58
CA SER A 352 15.33 -1.26 9.38
C SER A 352 15.84 -2.60 9.90
N SER A 353 16.63 -3.30 9.10
CA SER A 353 17.32 -4.53 9.52
C SER A 353 18.61 -4.24 10.30
N GLN A 354 19.18 -3.06 10.11
CA GLN A 354 20.41 -2.59 10.75
C GLN A 354 20.21 -1.16 11.29
N TRP A 355 21.22 -0.69 12.04
CA TRP A 355 21.32 0.71 12.47
C TRP A 355 21.78 1.59 11.30
N LYS A 356 21.24 2.80 11.25
CA LYS A 356 21.38 3.75 10.15
C LYS A 356 21.67 5.15 10.72
N PRO A 357 22.15 6.11 9.91
CA PRO A 357 22.06 7.52 10.27
C PRO A 357 20.60 7.90 10.59
N LEU A 358 20.39 8.75 11.58
CA LEU A 358 19.08 9.39 11.76
C LEU A 358 18.74 10.22 10.52
N GLY A 359 17.54 10.05 9.98
CA GLY A 359 17.11 10.70 8.74
C GLY A 359 15.66 10.34 8.41
N ILE A 360 15.18 10.78 7.25
CA ILE A 360 13.79 10.58 6.82
C ILE A 360 13.52 9.08 6.61
N THR A 361 12.48 8.57 7.25
CA THR A 361 12.13 7.13 7.21
C THR A 361 10.65 6.84 7.00
N GLY A 362 9.80 7.86 6.96
CA GLY A 362 8.37 7.69 6.71
C GLY A 362 8.12 7.12 5.32
N PHE A 363 7.06 6.32 5.24
CA PHE A 363 6.77 5.47 4.09
C PHE A 363 6.12 6.21 2.91
N TYR A 364 5.63 7.43 3.16
CA TYR A 364 4.83 8.28 2.26
C TYR A 364 5.40 9.71 2.18
N ASP A 365 6.73 9.83 2.07
CA ASP A 365 7.44 11.12 2.16
C ASP A 365 7.12 11.88 3.45
N THR A 366 7.02 11.12 4.54
CA THR A 366 6.76 11.64 5.89
C THR A 366 7.97 11.48 6.80
N PHE A 367 7.95 12.18 7.92
CA PHE A 367 8.91 12.05 9.00
C PHE A 367 8.20 12.15 10.34
N GLY A 368 8.81 11.64 11.42
CA GLY A 368 8.27 11.82 12.77
C GLY A 368 9.11 12.75 13.64
N PRO A 369 8.78 12.83 14.94
CA PRO A 369 9.48 13.70 15.88
C PRO A 369 10.93 13.30 16.12
N GLU A 370 11.38 12.11 15.67
CA GLU A 370 12.77 11.67 15.79
C GLU A 370 13.78 12.67 15.22
N LEU A 371 13.42 13.39 14.15
CA LEU A 371 14.35 14.31 13.48
C LEU A 371 14.64 15.52 14.35
N SER A 372 13.60 16.23 14.78
CA SER A 372 13.74 17.41 15.64
C SER A 372 14.25 17.01 17.01
N PHE A 373 13.76 15.91 17.58
CA PHE A 373 14.22 15.37 18.85
C PHE A 373 15.73 15.06 18.84
N GLY A 374 16.20 14.28 17.86
CA GLY A 374 17.61 13.92 17.74
C GLY A 374 18.48 15.15 17.53
N LYS A 375 18.04 16.09 16.68
CA LYS A 375 18.78 17.34 16.42
C LYS A 375 18.90 18.20 17.67
N THR A 376 17.79 18.40 18.40
CA THR A 376 17.78 19.22 19.62
C THR A 376 18.69 18.62 20.69
N LEU A 377 18.67 17.30 20.88
CA LEU A 377 19.57 16.64 21.83
C LEU A 377 21.04 16.74 21.43
N ALA A 378 21.36 16.51 20.16
CA ALA A 378 22.74 16.61 19.66
C ALA A 378 23.29 18.04 19.73
N ALA A 379 22.44 19.07 19.66
CA ALA A 379 22.86 20.46 19.85
C ALA A 379 23.06 20.82 21.34
N ALA A 380 22.33 20.17 22.25
CA ALA A 380 22.39 20.44 23.68
C ALA A 380 23.52 19.69 24.40
N SER A 381 24.04 18.60 23.83
CA SER A 381 25.01 17.72 24.48
C SER A 381 25.94 17.04 23.48
N ASN A 382 27.18 16.76 23.92
CA ASN A 382 28.17 15.95 23.19
C ASN A 382 28.11 14.46 23.54
N GLU A 383 27.02 14.02 24.19
CA GLU A 383 26.81 12.62 24.53
C GLU A 383 26.57 11.75 23.30
N ASN A 384 26.93 10.47 23.41
CA ASN A 384 26.60 9.48 22.40
C ASN A 384 25.10 9.17 22.47
N ILE A 385 24.34 9.56 21.46
CA ILE A 385 22.88 9.38 21.42
C ILE A 385 22.52 8.37 20.35
N ALA A 386 21.69 7.38 20.70
CA ALA A 386 21.03 6.49 19.74
C ALA A 386 19.50 6.56 19.91
N ILE A 387 18.76 6.36 18.81
CA ILE A 387 17.30 6.40 18.79
C ILE A 387 16.75 5.10 18.22
N ALA A 388 15.80 4.48 18.93
CA ALA A 388 15.02 3.35 18.44
C ALA A 388 13.55 3.79 18.33
N LYS A 389 12.97 3.73 17.13
CA LYS A 389 11.58 4.13 16.88
C LYS A 389 10.70 2.94 16.55
N PHE A 390 9.61 2.74 17.29
CA PHE A 390 8.67 1.64 17.08
C PHE A 390 7.23 2.17 17.05
N THR A 391 6.58 2.14 15.89
CA THR A 391 5.23 2.71 15.74
C THR A 391 4.27 1.74 15.09
N HIS A 392 3.01 1.83 15.50
CA HIS A 392 1.90 1.25 14.77
C HIS A 392 0.67 2.16 14.92
N SER A 393 0.43 2.97 13.90
CA SER A 393 -0.67 3.95 13.87
C SER A 393 -2.07 3.32 14.07
N GLY A 394 -2.24 2.04 13.71
CA GLY A 394 -3.50 1.28 13.85
C GLY A 394 -3.71 0.59 15.20
N SER A 395 -2.76 0.70 16.12
CA SER A 395 -2.83 0.06 17.45
C SER A 395 -3.58 0.92 18.47
N GLN A 396 -4.02 0.30 19.57
CA GLN A 396 -4.56 0.98 20.76
C GLN A 396 -3.75 0.61 21.99
N ILE A 397 -3.87 1.33 23.11
CA ILE A 397 -3.01 1.12 24.30
C ILE A 397 -2.97 -0.34 24.79
N ILE A 398 -4.09 -1.06 24.75
CA ILE A 398 -4.18 -2.48 25.12
C ILE A 398 -3.34 -3.40 24.22
N ASP A 399 -3.08 -3.01 22.97
CA ASP A 399 -2.20 -3.75 22.07
C ASP A 399 -0.72 -3.69 22.52
N TRP A 400 -0.38 -2.75 23.41
CA TRP A 400 0.96 -2.50 23.97
C TRP A 400 1.15 -3.04 25.39
N THR A 401 0.19 -3.75 25.97
CA THR A 401 0.37 -4.38 27.29
C THR A 401 0.81 -5.84 27.16
N PRO A 402 1.44 -6.45 28.18
CA PRO A 402 1.81 -7.87 28.15
C PRO A 402 0.65 -8.83 27.85
N GLU A 403 -0.56 -8.46 28.27
CA GLU A 403 -1.77 -9.26 28.08
C GLU A 403 -2.31 -9.17 26.65
N GLY A 404 -2.08 -8.04 25.98
CA GLY A 404 -2.62 -7.75 24.66
C GLY A 404 -4.14 -7.58 24.65
N SER A 405 -4.71 -7.59 23.44
CA SER A 405 -6.16 -7.53 23.23
C SER A 405 -6.71 -8.87 22.69
N GLU A 406 -8.03 -9.02 22.69
CA GLU A 406 -8.71 -10.19 22.11
C GLU A 406 -8.31 -10.44 20.64
N ALA A 407 -7.94 -9.37 19.91
CA ALA A 407 -7.35 -9.47 18.60
C ALA A 407 -5.86 -9.74 18.68
N LYS A 408 -5.49 -11.02 18.82
CA LYS A 408 -4.09 -11.44 19.00
C LYS A 408 -3.15 -10.97 17.88
N SER A 409 -3.64 -10.78 16.65
CA SER A 409 -2.81 -10.25 15.55
C SER A 409 -2.40 -8.78 15.75
N ARG A 410 -3.07 -8.06 16.67
CA ARG A 410 -2.77 -6.68 17.03
C ARG A 410 -1.86 -6.58 18.26
N HIS A 411 -1.60 -7.68 18.96
CA HIS A 411 -0.72 -7.68 20.12
C HIS A 411 0.73 -7.41 19.70
N ILE A 412 1.23 -6.21 20.01
CA ILE A 412 2.55 -5.75 19.58
C ILE A 412 3.57 -5.64 20.71
N TYR A 413 3.16 -5.81 21.98
CA TYR A 413 4.07 -5.72 23.12
C TYR A 413 5.30 -6.63 22.99
N SER A 414 5.11 -7.92 22.67
CA SER A 414 6.25 -8.83 22.52
C SER A 414 7.19 -8.41 21.40
N GLN A 415 6.66 -7.88 20.29
CA GLN A 415 7.47 -7.39 19.18
C GLN A 415 8.22 -6.11 19.54
N PHE A 416 7.59 -5.23 20.34
CA PHE A 416 8.18 -4.01 20.85
C PHE A 416 9.34 -4.30 21.82
N ILE A 417 9.18 -5.25 22.75
CA ILE A 417 10.24 -5.66 23.69
C ILE A 417 11.41 -6.35 22.97
N GLN A 418 11.14 -7.10 21.90
CA GLN A 418 12.18 -7.77 21.12
C GLN A 418 13.00 -6.80 20.24
N PHE A 419 12.37 -5.72 19.77
CA PHE A 419 12.93 -4.78 18.81
C PHE A 419 14.09 -3.97 19.39
#